data_AF-A0A151B8T7-F1
#
_entry.id   AF-A0A151B8T7-F1
#
_cell.length_a   1.000
_cell.length_b   1.000
_cell.length_c   1.000
_cell.angle_alpha   90.00
_cell.angle_beta   90.00
_cell.angle_gamma   90.00
#
_symmetry.space_group_name_H-M   'P 1'
#
loop_
_entity.id
_entity.type
_entity.pdbx_description
1 polymer ?
#
loop_
_entity_poly.entity_id
_entity_poly.type
_entity_poly.pdbx_seq_one_letter_code
_entity_poly.pdbx_strand_id
1 'polypeptide(L)'
;MRGHSKHRGHSRHEAMLESPKLVNITSDIVLESIKLVFKHHVYVADTLQIASAKKGFDEFATADRKLAEVAKAEKLTTVLIG
;
A
#
# COMPACT_ATOMS: atom_id res chain seq x y z
N MET A 1 19.26 -32.09 26.43
CA MET A 1 20.00 -30.87 26.05
C MET A 1 18.98 -29.82 25.64
N ARG A 2 18.77 -28.76 26.45
CA ARG A 2 17.87 -27.65 26.12
C ARG A 2 18.71 -26.46 25.67
N GLY A 3 18.74 -26.21 24.36
CA GLY A 3 19.36 -25.02 23.80
C GLY A 3 18.46 -23.81 23.98
N HIS A 4 18.88 -22.85 24.79
CA HIS A 4 18.41 -21.48 24.71
C HIS A 4 18.92 -20.86 23.41
N SER A 5 18.05 -20.24 22.62
CA SER A 5 18.48 -19.24 21.64
C SER A 5 17.64 -17.97 21.76
N LYS A 6 18.33 -16.97 22.27
CA LYS A 6 18.18 -15.51 22.12
C LYS A 6 17.34 -15.04 20.92
N HIS A 7 16.51 -14.03 21.23
CA HIS A 7 16.26 -12.79 20.47
C HIS A 7 15.96 -12.90 18.98
N ARG A 8 14.72 -12.56 18.59
CA ARG A 8 14.47 -11.64 17.48
C ARG A 8 13.24 -10.78 17.78
N GLY A 9 13.46 -9.49 18.03
CA GLY A 9 12.42 -8.48 17.98
C GLY A 9 12.02 -8.29 16.53
N HIS A 10 11.06 -9.08 16.06
CA HIS A 10 10.35 -8.77 14.82
C HIS A 10 9.33 -7.70 15.18
N SER A 11 9.71 -6.44 14.97
CA SER A 11 8.73 -5.35 14.91
C SER A 11 7.65 -5.77 13.92
N ARG A 12 6.38 -5.68 14.33
CA ARG A 12 5.18 -5.99 13.52
C ARG A 12 5.07 -5.21 12.19
N HIS A 13 6.07 -4.40 11.86
CA HIS A 13 6.18 -3.60 10.64
C HIS A 13 6.37 -4.43 9.37
N GLU A 14 6.89 -5.63 9.48
CA GLU A 14 7.01 -6.57 8.37
C GLU A 14 6.02 -7.70 8.62
N ALA A 15 4.75 -7.46 8.31
CA ALA A 15 3.85 -8.57 8.01
C ALA A 15 4.50 -9.33 6.85
N MET A 16 5.17 -10.43 7.17
CA MET A 16 5.77 -11.33 6.21
C MET A 16 4.62 -11.95 5.42
N LEU A 17 4.24 -11.29 4.32
CA LEU A 17 3.31 -11.85 3.35
C LEU A 17 4.02 -13.06 2.75
N GLU A 18 3.58 -14.27 3.11
CA GLU A 18 4.23 -15.50 2.65
C GLU A 18 4.28 -15.62 1.12
N SER A 19 3.47 -14.82 0.39
CA SER A 19 3.63 -14.51 -1.04
C SER A 19 2.77 -13.31 -1.46
N PRO A 20 3.32 -12.09 -1.63
CA PRO A 20 2.55 -10.97 -2.18
C PRO A 20 2.19 -11.23 -3.65
N LYS A 21 0.92 -11.03 -4.01
CA LYS A 21 0.48 -11.10 -5.41
C LYS A 21 1.09 -9.94 -6.18
N LEU A 22 1.92 -10.23 -7.17
CA LEU A 22 2.42 -9.21 -8.10
C LEU A 22 1.27 -8.68 -8.96
N VAL A 23 1.20 -7.36 -9.06
CA VAL A 23 0.21 -6.66 -9.88
C VAL A 23 0.90 -6.13 -11.12
N ASN A 24 0.40 -6.50 -12.29
CA ASN A 24 0.86 -5.93 -13.55
C ASN A 24 0.40 -4.48 -13.65
N ILE A 25 1.34 -3.58 -13.92
CA ILE A 25 1.03 -2.18 -14.19
C ILE A 25 0.67 -2.04 -15.66
N THR A 26 -0.60 -1.79 -15.92
CA THR A 26 -1.15 -1.57 -17.26
C THR A 26 -1.16 -0.09 -17.61
N SER A 27 -1.25 0.25 -18.90
CA SER A 27 -1.22 1.65 -19.36
C SER A 27 -2.33 2.51 -18.75
N ASP A 28 -3.50 1.94 -18.47
CA ASP A 28 -4.60 2.64 -17.81
C ASP A 28 -4.34 2.91 -16.33
N ILE A 29 -3.61 2.03 -15.63
CA ILE A 29 -3.12 2.30 -14.26
C ILE A 29 -2.14 3.48 -14.27
N VAL A 30 -1.22 3.52 -15.24
CA VAL A 30 -0.25 4.62 -15.39
C VAL A 30 -0.95 5.95 -15.69
N LEU A 31 -1.92 5.94 -16.61
CA LEU A 31 -2.67 7.16 -16.94
C LEU A 31 -3.48 7.66 -15.75
N GLU A 32 -4.08 6.77 -14.96
CA GLU A 32 -4.79 7.13 -13.73
C GLU A 32 -3.82 7.68 -12.67
N SER A 33 -2.65 7.05 -12.47
CA SER A 33 -1.68 7.52 -11.48
C SER A 33 -1.19 8.94 -11.80
N ILE A 34 -0.97 9.27 -13.08
CA ILE A 34 -0.59 10.63 -13.51
C ILE A 34 -1.69 11.64 -13.15
N LYS A 35 -2.97 11.32 -13.41
CA LYS A 35 -4.09 12.20 -13.02
C LYS A 35 -4.12 12.43 -11.52
N LEU A 36 -3.89 11.38 -10.73
CA LEU A 36 -3.86 11.46 -9.27
C LEU A 36 -2.68 12.31 -8.74
N VAL A 37 -1.52 12.29 -9.40
CA VAL A 37 -0.39 13.17 -9.03
C VAL A 37 -0.81 14.63 -9.13
N PHE A 38 -1.42 15.01 -10.26
CA PHE A 38 -1.86 16.40 -10.46
C PHE A 38 -3.04 16.78 -9.56
N LYS A 39 -3.93 15.84 -9.24
CA LYS A 39 -5.10 16.09 -8.40
C LYS A 39 -4.73 16.28 -6.92
N HIS A 40 -3.84 15.45 -6.39
CA HIS A 40 -3.57 15.34 -4.95
C HIS A 40 -2.19 15.84 -4.53
N HIS A 41 -1.33 16.19 -5.48
CA HIS A 41 0.04 16.66 -5.23
C HIS A 41 0.84 15.71 -4.30
N VAL A 42 0.78 14.41 -4.61
CA VAL A 42 1.51 13.32 -3.94
C VAL A 42 2.49 12.64 -4.89
N TYR A 43 3.41 11.84 -4.34
CA TYR A 43 4.46 11.21 -5.13
C TYR A 43 3.92 10.18 -6.11
N VAL A 44 4.65 9.97 -7.21
CA VAL A 44 4.26 9.02 -8.27
C VAL A 44 4.05 7.60 -7.73
N ALA A 45 4.87 7.16 -6.76
CA ALA A 45 4.73 5.83 -6.18
C ALA A 45 3.40 5.67 -5.42
N ASP A 46 3.03 6.69 -4.62
CA ASP A 46 1.79 6.72 -3.85
C ASP A 46 0.55 6.63 -4.75
N THR A 47 0.56 7.42 -5.83
CA THR A 47 -0.57 7.44 -6.77
C THR A 47 -0.64 6.18 -7.61
N LEU A 48 0.51 5.58 -7.93
CA LEU A 48 0.56 4.29 -8.62
C LEU A 48 -0.01 3.18 -7.73
N GLN A 49 0.28 3.21 -6.43
CA GLN A 49 -0.26 2.26 -5.46
C GLN A 49 -1.78 2.40 -5.34
N ILE A 50 -2.30 3.63 -5.24
CA ILE A 50 -3.75 3.90 -5.23
C ILE A 50 -4.41 3.47 -6.54
N ALA A 51 -3.85 3.85 -7.69
CA ALA A 51 -4.40 3.51 -9.00
C ALA A 51 -4.46 1.99 -9.22
N SER A 52 -3.43 1.27 -8.76
CA SER A 52 -3.40 -0.19 -8.82
C SER A 52 -4.44 -0.82 -7.89
N ALA A 53 -4.62 -0.28 -6.68
CA ALA A 53 -5.61 -0.77 -5.72
C ALA A 53 -7.06 -0.64 -6.24
N LYS A 54 -7.37 0.44 -6.96
CA LYS A 54 -8.70 0.65 -7.60
C LYS A 54 -9.08 -0.45 -8.62
N LYS A 55 -8.14 -1.30 -9.05
CA LYS A 55 -8.36 -2.31 -10.11
C LYS A 55 -8.79 -3.70 -9.64
N GLY A 56 -9.03 -3.89 -8.36
CA GLY A 56 -9.60 -5.15 -7.86
C GLY A 56 -9.06 -5.58 -6.51
N PHE A 57 -8.72 -4.63 -5.65
CA PHE A 57 -8.41 -4.88 -4.25
C PHE A 57 -9.56 -4.39 -3.38
N ASP A 58 -9.92 -5.18 -2.39
CA ASP A 58 -11.04 -4.86 -1.49
C ASP A 58 -10.67 -3.73 -0.51
N GLU A 59 -9.40 -3.65 -0.14
CA GLU A 59 -8.89 -2.70 0.86
C GLU A 59 -7.51 -2.15 0.48
N PHE A 60 -7.25 -0.91 0.91
CA PHE A 60 -5.98 -0.23 0.80
C PHE A 60 -5.36 -0.05 2.20
N ALA A 61 -4.29 -0.77 2.47
CA ALA A 61 -3.56 -0.71 3.73
C ALA A 61 -2.33 0.20 3.60
N THR A 62 -2.14 1.11 4.56
CA THR A 62 -0.92 1.94 4.63
C THR A 62 -0.64 2.38 6.07
N ALA A 63 0.63 2.60 6.41
CA ALA A 63 1.04 3.27 7.65
C ALA A 63 1.18 4.80 7.49
N ASP A 64 1.11 5.29 6.24
CA ASP A 64 1.15 6.72 5.95
C ASP A 64 -0.25 7.32 6.05
N ARG A 65 -0.45 8.16 7.07
CA ARG A 65 -1.71 8.85 7.32
C ARG A 65 -2.10 9.81 6.20
N LYS A 66 -1.16 10.52 5.56
CA LYS A 66 -1.47 11.41 4.43
C LYS A 66 -1.94 10.58 3.24
N LEU A 67 -1.28 9.46 2.97
CA LEU A 67 -1.67 8.54 1.89
C LEU A 67 -3.04 7.90 2.16
N ALA A 68 -3.34 7.54 3.41
CA ALA A 68 -4.64 7.03 3.80
C ALA A 68 -5.77 8.03 3.51
N GLU A 69 -5.57 9.31 3.79
CA GLU A 69 -6.57 10.34 3.48
C GLU A 69 -6.77 10.52 1.96
N VAL A 70 -5.71 10.43 1.17
CA VAL A 70 -5.82 10.46 -0.31
C VAL A 70 -6.58 9.23 -0.82
N ALA A 71 -6.29 8.04 -0.30
CA ALA A 71 -7.00 6.81 -0.68
C ALA A 71 -8.50 6.87 -0.33
N LYS A 72 -8.86 7.41 0.84
CA LYS A 72 -10.25 7.67 1.23
C LYS A 72 -10.92 8.70 0.32
N ALA A 73 -10.23 9.77 -0.07
CA ALA A 73 -10.74 10.76 -1.02
C ALA A 73 -11.01 10.15 -2.41
N GLU A 74 -10.26 9.10 -2.77
CA GLU A 74 -10.48 8.27 -3.96
C GLU A 74 -11.49 7.12 -3.75
N LYS A 75 -12.22 7.13 -2.63
CA LYS A 75 -13.29 6.18 -2.27
C LYS A 75 -12.82 4.73 -2.10
N LEU A 76 -11.56 4.51 -1.77
CA LEU A 76 -11.06 3.18 -1.38
C LEU A 76 -11.39 2.89 0.09
N THR A 77 -11.83 1.67 0.38
CA THR A 77 -11.85 1.14 1.75
C THR A 77 -10.41 1.15 2.27
N THR A 78 -10.11 1.98 3.26
CA THR A 78 -8.73 2.27 3.65
C THR A 78 -8.48 1.91 5.11
N VAL A 79 -7.42 1.15 5.37
CA VAL A 79 -6.97 0.74 6.70
C VAL A 79 -5.65 1.43 7.02
N LEU A 80 -5.65 2.27 8.06
CA LEU A 80 -4.42 2.84 8.61
C LEU A 80 -3.79 1.83 9.58
N ILE A 81 -2.57 1.38 9.27
CA ILE A 81 -1.84 0.41 10.08
C ILE A 81 -0.71 1.15 10.82
N GLY A 82 -0.91 1.46 12.10
CA GLY A 82 0.07 2.17 12.92
C GLY A 82 -0.56 2.94 14.06
#